data_AF-A0A6B3QF24-F1
#
_entry.id   AF-A0A6B3QF24-F1
#
_cell.length_a   1.000
_cell.length_b   1.000
_cell.length_c   1.000
_cell.angle_alpha   90.00
_cell.angle_beta   90.00
_cell.angle_gamma   90.00
#
_symmetry.space_group_name_H-M   'P 1'
#
loop_
_entity.id
_entity.type
_entity.pdbx_description
1 polymer ?
#
loop_
_entity_poly.entity_id
_entity_poly.type
_entity_poly.pdbx_seq_one_letter_code
_entity_poly.pdbx_strand_id
1 'polypeptide(L)'
;MLNEKFLKYVKGWYFIYFGFILMLRAIGPYLLLPTRYDTLLFWPAGIAGVVLIIIDAIIAFREKNLKKYDWLLIAFIGAMLVSSLMNLKYGYSENIKLIMWQLIFFFMIYQFGKDYSSNFFFKVFTWILSLVWFLANLVSLYWFVIQYGIKIPIKYKYYPVRLGWLGNRLFGVYTDPNFGAVISLIVIIIAIYYLVTYKHLN
;
A
#
# COMPACT_ATOMS: atom_id res chain seq x y z
N MET A 1 18.77 -25.08 0.35
CA MET A 1 19.08 -23.83 -0.37
C MET A 1 17.75 -23.28 -0.84
N LEU A 2 17.28 -22.14 -0.32
CA LEU A 2 15.99 -21.58 -0.76
C LEU A 2 16.12 -21.21 -2.24
N ASN A 3 15.31 -21.78 -3.11
CA ASN A 3 15.40 -21.54 -4.55
C ASN A 3 15.01 -20.08 -4.85
N GLU A 4 15.87 -19.31 -5.51
CA GLU A 4 15.61 -17.89 -5.86
C GLU A 4 14.28 -17.72 -6.61
N LYS A 5 13.95 -18.68 -7.50
CA LYS A 5 12.66 -18.69 -8.19
C LYS A 5 11.51 -18.77 -7.18
N PHE A 6 11.58 -19.70 -6.22
CA PHE A 6 10.55 -19.85 -5.20
C PHE A 6 10.36 -18.56 -4.39
N LEU A 7 11.45 -17.94 -3.94
CA LEU A 7 11.37 -16.68 -3.19
C LEU A 7 10.72 -15.56 -4.00
N LYS A 8 11.03 -15.45 -5.30
CA LYS A 8 10.35 -14.50 -6.20
C LYS A 8 8.85 -14.72 -6.26
N TYR A 9 8.38 -15.97 -6.39
CA TYR A 9 6.94 -16.29 -6.39
C TYR A 9 6.28 -15.91 -5.06
N VAL A 10 6.91 -16.23 -3.93
CA VAL A 10 6.40 -15.89 -2.60
C VAL A 10 6.28 -14.36 -2.43
N LYS A 11 7.32 -13.62 -2.83
CA LYS A 11 7.28 -12.15 -2.79
C LYS A 11 6.22 -11.56 -3.72
N GLY A 12 6.03 -12.15 -4.90
CA GLY A 12 5.00 -11.73 -5.86
C GLY A 12 3.58 -11.91 -5.32
N TRP A 13 3.30 -13.05 -4.70
CA TRP A 13 2.01 -13.27 -4.03
C TRP A 13 1.81 -12.34 -2.84
N TYR A 14 2.85 -12.14 -2.02
CA TYR A 14 2.82 -11.19 -0.93
C TYR A 14 2.54 -9.76 -1.42
N PHE A 15 3.18 -9.32 -2.51
CA PHE A 15 2.99 -8.00 -3.10
C PHE A 15 1.52 -7.76 -3.52
N ILE A 16 0.91 -8.74 -4.20
CA ILE A 16 -0.51 -8.66 -4.58
C ILE A 16 -1.40 -8.64 -3.33
N TYR A 17 -1.19 -9.57 -2.40
CA TYR A 17 -1.98 -9.68 -1.16
C TYR A 17 -1.93 -8.41 -0.33
N PHE A 18 -0.72 -7.88 -0.08
CA PHE A 18 -0.53 -6.66 0.68
C PHE A 18 -1.14 -5.45 -0.03
N GLY A 19 -0.91 -5.34 -1.33
CA GLY A 19 -1.51 -4.30 -2.17
C GLY A 19 -3.04 -4.31 -2.11
N PHE A 20 -3.66 -5.49 -2.20
CA PHE A 20 -5.11 -5.64 -2.11
C PHE A 20 -5.66 -5.21 -0.74
N ILE A 21 -5.01 -5.59 0.35
CA ILE A 21 -5.40 -5.17 1.70
C ILE A 21 -5.33 -3.64 1.86
N LEU A 22 -4.30 -3.00 1.31
CA LEU A 22 -4.20 -1.54 1.31
C LEU A 22 -5.32 -0.87 0.51
N MET A 23 -5.69 -1.44 -0.64
CA MET A 23 -6.83 -0.95 -1.44
C MET A 23 -8.14 -1.05 -0.65
N LEU A 24 -8.38 -2.16 0.05
CA LEU A 24 -9.57 -2.31 0.90
C LEU A 24 -9.62 -1.22 1.98
N ARG A 25 -8.51 -0.97 2.67
CA ARG A 25 -8.44 0.07 3.72
C ARG A 25 -8.58 1.50 3.17
N ALA A 26 -8.24 1.71 1.91
CA ALA A 26 -8.45 3.00 1.24
C ALA A 26 -9.92 3.30 0.94
N ILE A 27 -10.77 2.28 0.85
CA ILE A 27 -12.21 2.40 0.62
C ILE A 27 -12.91 2.70 1.95
N GLY A 28 -13.55 3.86 2.06
CA GLY A 28 -14.11 4.41 3.29
C GLY A 28 -15.09 3.49 4.05
N PRO A 29 -15.99 2.74 3.39
CA PRO A 29 -16.81 1.72 4.04
C PRO A 29 -16.04 0.68 4.87
N TYR A 30 -14.79 0.36 4.52
CA TYR A 30 -13.95 -0.55 5.30
C TYR A 30 -13.76 -0.08 6.74
N LEU A 31 -13.71 1.23 6.98
CA LEU A 31 -13.56 1.80 8.32
C LEU A 31 -14.75 1.55 9.25
N LEU A 32 -15.90 1.14 8.69
CA LEU A 32 -17.08 0.80 9.46
C LEU A 32 -17.03 -0.64 10.00
N LEU A 33 -16.11 -1.46 9.48
CA LEU A 33 -15.96 -2.84 9.94
C LEU A 33 -15.38 -2.89 11.36
N PRO A 34 -15.75 -3.89 12.17
CA PRO A 34 -15.14 -4.13 13.46
C PRO A 34 -13.61 -4.25 13.39
N THR A 35 -12.92 -3.69 14.37
CA THR A 35 -11.44 -3.66 14.47
C THR A 35 -10.78 -5.05 14.44
N ARG A 36 -11.52 -6.09 14.81
CA ARG A 36 -11.07 -7.49 14.73
C ARG A 36 -10.70 -7.90 13.29
N TYR A 37 -11.43 -7.41 12.29
CA TYR A 37 -11.14 -7.72 10.88
C TYR A 37 -9.88 -6.99 10.38
N ASP A 38 -9.68 -5.73 10.77
CA ASP A 38 -8.43 -5.00 10.48
C ASP A 38 -7.23 -5.72 11.11
N THR A 39 -7.37 -6.16 12.35
CA THR A 39 -6.31 -6.88 13.08
C THR A 39 -5.99 -8.21 12.38
N LEU A 40 -7.01 -8.99 12.02
CA LEU A 40 -6.87 -10.28 11.37
C LEU A 40 -6.21 -10.18 9.98
N LEU A 41 -6.45 -9.10 9.24
CA LEU A 41 -5.87 -8.90 7.91
C LEU A 41 -4.45 -8.31 7.98
N PHE A 42 -4.23 -7.29 8.81
CA PHE A 42 -2.98 -6.54 8.81
C PHE A 42 -1.86 -7.19 9.63
N TRP A 43 -2.16 -7.86 10.75
CA TRP A 43 -1.09 -8.49 11.54
C TRP A 43 -0.36 -9.61 10.81
N PRO A 44 -1.07 -10.58 10.17
CA PRO A 44 -0.40 -11.61 9.37
C PRO A 44 0.40 -11.01 8.22
N ALA A 45 -0.14 -9.98 7.55
CA ALA A 45 0.56 -9.27 6.48
C ALA A 45 1.84 -8.57 6.98
N GLY A 46 1.80 -7.96 8.16
CA GLY A 46 2.95 -7.34 8.81
C GLY A 46 4.03 -8.36 9.16
N ILE A 47 3.65 -9.44 9.86
CA ILE A 47 4.57 -10.50 10.27
C ILE A 47 5.20 -11.19 9.05
N ALA A 48 4.40 -11.56 8.06
CA ALA A 48 4.89 -12.16 6.81
C ALA A 48 5.86 -11.23 6.09
N GLY A 49 5.56 -9.92 6.03
CA GLY A 49 6.44 -8.92 5.44
C GLY A 49 7.81 -8.87 6.13
N VAL A 50 7.84 -8.78 7.46
CA VAL A 50 9.08 -8.75 8.24
C VAL A 50 9.88 -10.03 8.05
N VAL A 51 9.25 -11.20 8.10
CA VAL A 51 9.91 -12.49 7.88
C VAL A 51 10.54 -12.55 6.48
N LEU A 52 9.83 -12.09 5.45
CA LEU A 52 10.35 -12.05 4.08
C LEU A 52 11.54 -11.10 3.93
N ILE A 53 11.52 -9.94 4.59
CA ILE A 53 12.66 -9.01 4.60
C ILE A 53 13.87 -9.65 5.26
N ILE A 54 13.70 -10.32 6.40
CA ILE A 54 14.80 -10.99 7.10
C ILE A 54 15.41 -12.09 6.22
N ILE A 55 14.57 -12.94 5.62
CA ILE A 55 15.04 -13.99 4.70
C ILE A 55 15.80 -13.37 3.53
N ASP A 56 15.27 -12.30 2.93
CA ASP A 56 15.92 -11.64 1.80
C ASP A 56 17.25 -10.98 2.18
N ALA A 57 17.32 -10.36 3.36
CA ALA A 57 18.54 -9.74 3.86
C ALA A 57 19.63 -10.78 4.15
N ILE A 58 19.28 -11.94 4.71
CA ILE A 58 20.21 -13.06 4.95
C ILE A 58 20.78 -13.57 3.63
N ILE A 59 19.92 -13.74 2.61
CA ILE A 59 20.36 -14.19 1.28
C ILE A 59 21.28 -13.16 0.63
N ALA A 60 20.88 -11.88 0.62
CA ALA A 60 21.69 -10.80 0.08
C ALA A 60 23.06 -10.68 0.77
N PHE A 61 23.12 -10.88 2.09
CA PHE A 61 24.37 -10.90 2.84
C PHE A 61 25.25 -12.10 2.45
N ARG A 62 24.66 -13.30 2.32
CA ARG A 62 25.38 -14.51 1.90
C ARG A 62 25.97 -14.39 0.50
N GLU A 63 25.23 -13.74 -0.41
CA GLU A 63 25.63 -13.50 -1.80
C GLU A 63 26.51 -12.25 -1.97
N LYS A 64 26.81 -11.53 -0.88
CA LYS A 64 27.53 -10.24 -0.88
C LYS A 64 26.89 -9.18 -1.79
N ASN A 65 25.59 -9.27 -2.02
CA ASN A 65 24.82 -8.38 -2.88
C ASN A 65 24.10 -7.29 -2.07
N LEU A 66 24.85 -6.57 -1.23
CA LEU A 66 24.29 -5.52 -0.36
C LEU A 66 23.87 -4.27 -1.13
N LYS A 67 24.37 -4.07 -2.37
CA LYS A 67 23.97 -2.99 -3.27
C LYS A 67 22.55 -3.11 -3.79
N LYS A 68 21.89 -4.24 -3.55
CA LYS A 68 20.48 -4.47 -3.88
C LYS A 68 19.57 -3.42 -3.27
N TYR A 69 19.83 -3.04 -2.02
CA TYR A 69 19.04 -2.09 -1.27
C TYR A 69 19.57 -0.66 -1.45
N ASP A 70 18.67 0.29 -1.67
CA ASP A 70 19.05 1.69 -1.80
C ASP A 70 19.50 2.27 -0.45
N TRP A 71 20.75 2.73 -0.41
CA TRP A 71 21.40 3.28 0.79
C TRP A 71 20.56 4.38 1.48
N LEU A 72 19.91 5.25 0.71
CA LEU A 72 19.08 6.34 1.26
C LEU A 72 17.89 5.80 2.06
N LEU A 73 17.28 4.70 1.62
CA LEU A 73 16.17 4.07 2.33
C LEU A 73 16.66 3.42 3.63
N ILE A 74 17.85 2.81 3.62
CA ILE A 74 18.49 2.29 4.83
C ILE A 74 18.80 3.41 5.81
N ALA A 75 19.39 4.51 5.34
CA ALA A 75 19.69 5.68 6.16
C ALA A 75 18.43 6.29 6.78
N PHE A 76 17.33 6.34 6.03
CA PHE A 76 16.04 6.81 6.54
C PHE A 76 15.50 5.92 7.68
N ILE A 77 15.57 4.60 7.53
CA ILE A 77 15.21 3.67 8.60
C ILE A 77 16.12 3.87 9.83
N GLY A 78 17.42 4.11 9.62
CA GLY A 78 18.35 4.45 10.70
C GLY A 78 17.93 5.72 11.46
N ALA A 79 17.55 6.78 10.74
CA ALA A 79 17.05 8.01 11.34
C ALA A 79 15.75 7.79 12.12
N MET A 80 14.82 6.98 11.60
CA MET A 80 13.59 6.61 12.33
C MET A 80 13.89 5.84 13.62
N LEU A 81 14.86 4.91 13.60
CA LEU A 81 15.26 4.16 14.78
C LEU A 81 15.86 5.08 15.84
N VAL A 82 16.79 5.96 15.47
CA VAL A 82 17.39 6.95 16.39
C VAL A 82 16.31 7.84 16.99
N SER A 83 15.42 8.39 16.15
CA SER A 83 14.31 9.23 16.61
C SER A 83 13.38 8.49 17.56
N SER A 84 13.03 7.23 17.25
CA SER A 84 12.19 6.39 18.10
C SER A 84 12.83 6.11 19.45
N LEU A 85 14.15 5.88 19.49
CA LEU A 85 14.90 5.63 20.73
C LEU A 85 15.01 6.89 21.59
N MET A 86 15.23 8.06 21.00
CA MET A 86 15.27 9.33 21.72
C MET A 86 13.90 9.74 22.28
N ASN A 87 12.81 9.29 21.64
CA ASN A 87 11.44 9.70 21.94
C ASN A 87 10.57 8.57 22.52
N LEU A 88 11.17 7.58 23.18
CA LEU A 88 10.46 6.43 23.76
C LEU A 88 9.30 6.82 24.69
N LYS A 89 9.42 7.95 25.38
CA LYS A 89 8.40 8.49 26.29
C LYS A 89 7.05 8.81 25.63
N TYR A 90 7.00 8.91 24.31
CA TYR A 90 5.79 9.25 23.55
C TYR A 90 5.03 8.02 22.99
N GLY A 91 5.52 6.80 23.20
CA GLY A 91 4.83 5.57 22.81
C GLY A 91 5.67 4.65 21.95
N TYR A 92 6.28 3.64 22.57
CA TYR A 92 7.14 2.67 21.88
C TYR A 92 6.37 1.76 20.90
N SER A 93 5.12 1.41 21.21
CA SER A 93 4.33 0.45 20.42
C SER A 93 3.88 1.02 19.07
N GLU A 94 3.55 2.31 19.02
CA GLU A 94 3.19 3.01 17.78
C GLU A 94 4.40 3.21 16.89
N ASN A 95 5.55 3.57 17.48
CA ASN A 95 6.80 3.71 16.75
C ASN A 95 7.26 2.39 16.12
N ILE A 96 7.19 1.27 16.85
CA ILE A 96 7.52 -0.05 16.31
C ILE A 96 6.62 -0.40 15.12
N LYS A 97 5.30 -0.15 15.21
CA LYS A 97 4.37 -0.38 14.10
C LYS A 97 4.72 0.48 12.89
N LEU A 98 5.03 1.77 13.10
CA LEU A 98 5.44 2.67 12.02
C LEU A 98 6.71 2.19 11.31
N ILE A 99 7.74 1.82 12.07
CA ILE A 99 9.00 1.29 11.51
C ILE A 99 8.73 -0.01 10.75
N MET A 100 7.93 -0.91 11.31
CA MET A 100 7.54 -2.16 10.65
C MET A 100 6.89 -1.91 9.28
N TRP A 101 5.92 -1.00 9.21
CA TRP A 101 5.28 -0.65 7.94
C TRP A 101 6.26 -0.01 6.96
N GLN A 102 7.14 0.86 7.45
CA GLN A 102 8.13 1.51 6.59
C GLN A 102 9.12 0.50 5.98
N LEU A 103 9.57 -0.47 6.76
CA LEU A 103 10.40 -1.58 6.29
C LEU A 103 9.72 -2.35 5.15
N ILE A 104 8.43 -2.66 5.29
CA ILE A 104 7.64 -3.34 4.26
C ILE A 104 7.54 -2.50 3.00
N PHE A 105 7.19 -1.21 3.11
CA PHE A 105 7.08 -0.34 1.95
C PHE A 105 8.41 -0.22 1.18
N PHE A 106 9.53 -0.06 1.88
CA PHE A 106 10.83 0.12 1.23
C PHE A 106 11.44 -1.18 0.71
N PHE A 107 11.52 -2.21 1.55
CA PHE A 107 12.32 -3.40 1.23
C PHE A 107 11.49 -4.52 0.61
N MET A 108 10.16 -4.47 0.69
CA MET A 108 9.29 -5.41 -0.02
C MET A 108 8.63 -4.76 -1.22
N ILE A 109 7.85 -3.71 -1.02
CA ILE A 109 7.00 -3.17 -2.10
C ILE A 109 7.81 -2.41 -3.13
N TYR A 110 8.61 -1.44 -2.70
CA TYR A 110 9.46 -0.66 -3.60
C TYR A 110 10.52 -1.52 -4.27
N GLN A 111 11.25 -2.36 -3.50
CA GLN A 111 12.25 -3.27 -4.07
C GLN A 111 11.64 -4.25 -5.08
N PHE A 112 10.47 -4.82 -4.81
CA PHE A 112 9.80 -5.71 -5.76
C PHE A 112 9.40 -4.98 -7.05
N GLY A 113 8.88 -3.76 -6.93
CA GLY A 113 8.58 -2.91 -8.09
C GLY A 113 9.83 -2.60 -8.93
N LYS A 114 10.97 -2.32 -8.27
CA LYS A 114 12.26 -2.08 -8.93
C LYS A 114 12.78 -3.31 -9.65
N ASP A 115 12.78 -4.46 -8.99
CA ASP A 115 13.37 -5.70 -9.50
C ASP A 115 12.48 -6.44 -10.53
N TYR A 116 11.15 -6.25 -10.46
CA TYR A 116 10.19 -7.08 -11.21
C TYR A 116 9.04 -6.29 -11.87
N SER A 117 9.25 -5.01 -12.22
CA SER A 117 8.24 -4.13 -12.87
C SER A 117 7.57 -4.72 -14.12
N SER A 118 8.26 -5.53 -14.91
CA SER A 118 7.71 -6.15 -16.13
C SER A 118 7.10 -7.54 -15.92
N ASN A 119 7.13 -8.05 -14.68
CA ASN A 119 6.69 -9.41 -14.38
C ASN A 119 5.16 -9.55 -14.34
N PHE A 120 4.67 -10.78 -14.49
CA PHE A 120 3.27 -11.17 -14.33
C PHE A 120 2.64 -10.60 -13.05
N PHE A 121 3.29 -10.71 -11.88
CA PHE A 121 2.73 -10.22 -10.62
C PHE A 121 2.46 -8.70 -10.63
N PHE A 122 3.38 -7.93 -11.21
CA PHE A 122 3.24 -6.48 -11.32
C PHE A 122 2.13 -6.10 -12.32
N LYS A 123 2.02 -6.83 -13.44
CA LYS A 123 0.93 -6.65 -14.41
C LYS A 123 -0.43 -6.96 -13.78
N VAL A 124 -0.54 -8.06 -13.04
CA VAL A 124 -1.79 -8.42 -12.32
C VAL A 124 -2.13 -7.35 -11.28
N PHE A 125 -1.16 -6.90 -10.48
CA PHE A 125 -1.39 -5.84 -9.50
C PHE A 125 -1.86 -4.53 -10.13
N THR A 126 -1.19 -4.05 -11.19
CA THR A 126 -1.58 -2.81 -11.88
C THR A 126 -2.94 -2.92 -12.54
N TRP A 127 -3.31 -4.09 -13.06
CA TRP A 127 -4.64 -4.35 -13.58
C TRP A 127 -5.72 -4.32 -12.48
N ILE A 128 -5.50 -5.04 -11.37
CA ILE A 128 -6.41 -5.03 -10.21
C ILE A 128 -6.58 -3.61 -9.67
N LEU A 129 -5.46 -2.89 -9.47
CA LEU A 129 -5.48 -1.51 -9.00
C LEU A 129 -6.33 -0.64 -9.92
N SER A 130 -6.08 -0.69 -11.23
CA SER A 130 -6.80 0.12 -12.21
C SER A 130 -8.30 -0.19 -12.22
N LEU A 131 -8.67 -1.47 -12.16
CA LEU A 131 -10.08 -1.90 -12.14
C LEU A 131 -10.80 -1.41 -10.88
N VAL A 132 -10.21 -1.66 -9.70
CA VAL A 132 -10.79 -1.25 -8.42
C VAL A 132 -10.94 0.26 -8.37
N TRP A 133 -9.92 1.01 -8.78
CA TRP A 133 -9.95 2.47 -8.75
C TRP A 133 -10.92 3.07 -9.77
N PHE A 134 -11.04 2.47 -10.94
CA PHE A 134 -12.03 2.87 -11.93
C PHE A 134 -13.46 2.73 -11.38
N LEU A 135 -13.78 1.57 -10.79
CA LEU A 135 -15.09 1.35 -10.16
C LEU A 135 -15.33 2.31 -8.98
N ALA A 136 -14.33 2.53 -8.14
CA ALA A 136 -14.40 3.48 -7.04
C ALA A 136 -14.68 4.92 -7.51
N ASN A 137 -14.02 5.34 -8.59
CA ASN A 137 -14.24 6.64 -9.20
C ASN A 137 -15.61 6.75 -9.87
N LEU A 138 -16.13 5.68 -10.50
CA LEU A 138 -17.49 5.66 -11.04
C LEU A 138 -18.54 5.86 -9.95
N VAL A 139 -18.42 5.16 -8.82
CA VAL A 139 -19.33 5.34 -7.67
C VAL A 139 -19.19 6.75 -7.09
N SER A 140 -17.97 7.27 -7.00
CA SER A 140 -17.72 8.63 -6.52
C SER A 140 -18.34 9.69 -7.45
N LEU A 141 -18.24 9.50 -8.76
CA LEU A 141 -18.84 10.37 -9.76
C LEU A 141 -20.38 10.30 -9.71
N TYR A 142 -20.94 9.10 -9.52
CA TYR A 142 -22.37 8.94 -9.31
C TYR A 142 -22.84 9.75 -8.09
N TRP A 143 -22.17 9.59 -6.93
CA TRP A 143 -22.47 10.38 -5.73
C TRP A 143 -22.31 11.89 -5.91
N PHE A 144 -21.38 12.33 -6.77
CA PHE A 144 -21.27 13.72 -7.17
C PHE A 144 -22.51 14.19 -7.93
N VAL A 145 -22.96 13.45 -8.95
CA VAL A 145 -24.13 13.85 -9.76
C VAL A 145 -25.40 13.95 -8.92
N ILE A 146 -25.64 13.00 -8.02
CA ILE A 146 -26.82 13.02 -7.12
C ILE A 146 -26.62 13.90 -5.88
N GLN A 147 -25.46 14.56 -5.74
CA GLN A 147 -25.09 15.41 -4.60
C GLN A 147 -25.26 14.71 -3.24
N TYR A 148 -25.01 13.40 -3.20
CA TYR A 148 -25.20 12.58 -2.02
C TYR A 148 -23.94 12.53 -1.16
N GLY A 149 -24.08 12.71 0.15
CA GLY A 149 -22.97 12.58 1.10
C GLY A 149 -23.42 12.18 2.49
N ILE A 150 -22.57 11.42 3.19
CA ILE A 150 -22.84 10.90 4.54
C ILE A 150 -21.65 11.19 5.46
N LYS A 151 -21.95 11.62 6.68
CA LYS A 151 -21.00 11.70 7.80
C LYS A 151 -21.36 10.65 8.84
N ILE A 152 -20.47 9.71 9.10
CA ILE A 152 -20.67 8.64 10.09
C ILE A 152 -19.68 8.84 11.24
N PRO A 153 -20.15 9.17 12.46
CA PRO A 153 -19.28 9.26 13.62
C PRO A 153 -18.83 7.86 14.06
N ILE A 154 -17.54 7.70 14.39
CA ILE A 154 -16.98 6.47 14.94
C ILE A 154 -16.54 6.76 16.37
N LYS A 155 -17.06 6.00 17.36
CA LYS A 155 -16.81 6.22 18.80
C LYS A 155 -15.32 6.32 19.18
N TYR A 156 -14.44 5.66 18.44
CA TYR A 156 -13.00 5.58 18.72
C TYR A 156 -12.13 6.47 17.80
N LYS A 157 -12.73 7.33 16.98
CA LYS A 157 -12.00 8.19 16.03
C LYS A 157 -12.40 9.64 16.22
N TYR A 158 -11.41 10.51 16.32
CA TYR A 158 -11.63 11.96 16.47
C TYR A 158 -12.38 12.56 15.27
N TYR A 159 -12.09 12.07 14.06
CA TYR A 159 -12.75 12.52 12.82
C TYR A 159 -13.77 11.51 12.32
N PRO A 160 -15.00 11.95 11.99
CA PRO A 160 -16.01 11.08 11.39
C PRO A 160 -15.59 10.62 9.99
N VAL A 161 -16.09 9.46 9.58
CA VAL A 161 -15.96 9.01 8.19
C VAL A 161 -16.86 9.87 7.33
N ARG A 162 -16.28 10.42 6.26
CA ARG A 162 -16.94 11.32 5.32
C ARG A 162 -16.95 10.64 3.96
N LEU A 163 -18.15 10.38 3.44
CA LEU A 163 -18.36 9.72 2.14
C LEU A 163 -19.20 10.62 1.24
N GLY A 164 -18.96 10.54 -0.07
CA GLY A 164 -19.73 11.25 -1.09
C GLY A 164 -19.42 12.74 -1.17
N TRP A 165 -20.42 13.55 -1.53
CA TRP A 165 -20.34 14.99 -1.67
C TRP A 165 -20.69 15.69 -0.36
N LEU A 166 -19.72 16.36 0.25
CA LEU A 166 -19.89 17.02 1.55
C LEU A 166 -19.15 18.35 1.59
N GLY A 167 -19.85 19.42 1.98
CA GLY A 167 -19.24 20.74 2.16
C GLY A 167 -18.57 21.25 0.88
N ASN A 168 -19.26 21.11 -0.27
CA ASN A 168 -18.77 21.47 -1.60
C ASN A 168 -17.47 20.77 -2.03
N ARG A 169 -17.21 19.59 -1.45
CA ARG A 169 -16.06 18.75 -1.76
C ARG A 169 -16.50 17.32 -2.01
N LEU A 170 -15.94 16.71 -3.05
CA LEU A 170 -16.11 15.27 -3.29
C LEU A 170 -15.11 14.50 -2.44
N PHE A 171 -15.62 13.80 -1.42
CA PHE A 171 -14.88 12.77 -0.69
C PHE A 171 -14.90 11.43 -1.44
N GLY A 172 -15.99 11.18 -2.17
CA GLY A 172 -16.19 9.94 -2.93
C GLY A 172 -16.31 8.73 -2.00
N VAL A 173 -15.88 7.57 -2.47
CA VAL A 173 -15.85 6.33 -1.69
C VAL A 173 -14.58 6.18 -0.84
N TYR A 174 -13.70 7.18 -0.81
CA TYR A 174 -12.38 7.07 -0.21
C TYR A 174 -12.39 7.44 1.28
N THR A 175 -11.52 6.77 2.04
CA THR A 175 -11.20 7.16 3.43
C THR A 175 -10.65 8.59 3.50
N ASP A 176 -9.77 8.93 2.56
CA ASP A 176 -9.21 10.27 2.38
C ASP A 176 -9.27 10.65 0.90
N PRO A 177 -9.89 11.78 0.53
CA PRO A 177 -10.02 12.21 -0.86
C PRO A 177 -8.68 12.58 -1.53
N ASN A 178 -7.69 13.06 -0.78
CA ASN A 178 -6.38 13.37 -1.33
C ASN A 178 -5.65 12.07 -1.71
N PHE A 179 -5.73 11.05 -0.84
CA PHE A 179 -5.24 9.72 -1.18
C PHE A 179 -5.96 9.17 -2.43
N GLY A 180 -7.29 9.30 -2.47
CA GLY A 180 -8.15 9.07 -3.64
C GLY A 180 -7.57 9.63 -4.94
N ALA A 181 -7.29 10.94 -4.92
CA ALA A 181 -6.79 11.70 -6.06
C ALA A 181 -5.38 11.28 -6.50
N VAL A 182 -4.45 11.06 -5.56
CA VAL A 182 -3.07 10.65 -5.87
C VAL A 182 -3.05 9.30 -6.58
N ILE A 183 -3.80 8.31 -6.08
CA ILE A 183 -3.85 7.00 -6.74
C ILE A 183 -4.58 7.10 -8.09
N SER A 184 -5.60 7.96 -8.24
CA SER A 184 -6.24 8.21 -9.54
C SER A 184 -5.24 8.72 -10.57
N LEU A 185 -4.35 9.65 -10.18
CA LEU A 185 -3.27 10.10 -11.04
C LEU A 185 -2.33 8.95 -11.44
N ILE A 186 -1.95 8.09 -10.48
CA ILE A 186 -1.12 6.91 -10.76
C ILE A 186 -1.81 5.97 -11.76
N VAL A 187 -3.11 5.71 -11.60
CA VAL A 187 -3.89 4.86 -12.52
C VAL A 187 -3.95 5.48 -13.92
N ILE A 188 -4.11 6.80 -14.03
CA ILE A 188 -4.05 7.51 -15.33
C ILE A 188 -2.67 7.31 -15.99
N ILE A 189 -1.58 7.47 -15.24
CA ILE A 189 -0.22 7.25 -15.76
C ILE A 189 -0.04 5.81 -16.24
N ILE A 190 -0.51 4.83 -15.46
CA ILE A 190 -0.49 3.41 -15.83
C ILE A 190 -1.30 3.16 -17.11
N ALA A 191 -2.49 3.74 -17.23
CA ALA A 191 -3.34 3.58 -18.41
C ALA A 191 -2.68 4.17 -19.66
N ILE A 192 -2.10 5.38 -19.57
CA ILE A 192 -1.35 6.01 -20.66
C ILE A 192 -0.16 5.14 -21.08
N TYR A 193 0.61 4.63 -20.10
CA TYR A 193 1.74 3.74 -20.36
C TYR A 193 1.32 2.50 -21.16
N TYR A 194 0.23 1.84 -20.77
CA TYR A 194 -0.27 0.67 -21.49
C TYR A 194 -0.81 1.02 -22.89
N LEU A 195 -1.51 2.15 -23.04
CA LEU A 195 -2.02 2.61 -24.34
C LEU A 195 -0.87 2.89 -25.33
N VAL A 196 0.18 3.58 -24.89
CA VAL A 196 1.35 3.89 -25.72
C VAL A 196 2.11 2.60 -26.07
N THR A 197 2.37 1.74 -25.09
CA THR A 197 3.10 0.48 -25.31
C THR A 197 2.34 -0.46 -26.25
N TYR A 198 1.01 -0.56 -26.11
CA TYR A 198 0.17 -1.36 -27.00
C TYR A 198 0.22 -0.86 -28.45
N LYS A 199 0.24 0.46 -28.65
CA LYS A 199 0.32 1.08 -29.97
C LYS A 199 1.67 0.84 -30.69
N HIS A 200 2.73 0.54 -29.96
CA HIS A 200 4.04 0.22 -30.55
C HIS A 200 4.21 -1.26 -30.93
N LEU A 201 3.28 -2.13 -30.53
CA LEU A 201 3.30 -3.57 -30.82
C LEU A 201 2.44 -3.97 -32.03
N ASN A 202 1.58 -3.04 -32.51
CA ASN A 202 0.76 -3.16 -33.72
C ASN A 202 1.29 -2.22 -34.81
#